data_AF-A0A956BI07-F1
#
_entry.id   AF-A0A956BI07-F1
#
_cell.length_a   1.000
_cell.length_b   1.000
_cell.length_c   1.000
_cell.angle_alpha   90.00
_cell.angle_beta   90.00
_cell.angle_gamma   90.00
#
_symmetry.space_group_name_H-M   'P 1'
#
loop_
_entity.id
_entity.type
_entity.pdbx_description
1 polymer ?
#
loop_
_entity_poly.entity_id
_entity_poly.type
_entity_poly.pdbx_seq_one_letter_code
_entity_poly.pdbx_strand_id
1 'polypeptide(L)'
;QSVGAVAFWFIIAIGVLQGLAALEMSSLVEPLQGALDEIGAHLPNLFGAMLLLIPGIILARIAGRVVSAVLTELGFDRFVFGTLPRSFDPTPKEGDPDLPIPDEAIAAAQANGNDVGEVSSKLSKKDVAPSRFTGHVVTILIGMLVSLEALSILGLDRLATILQGFIEHFLPNAVISAVIILAGLWVGNWTKDLIDRAALDRNEPFWRYLGSLSRIGIFVFVLAIALHQVGVSPELIRIAFAVLFGAVGVAFALAFGLGGREVASEIVRAEYHRNSKVVETTGNEDLE
;
A
#
# COMPACT_ATOMS: atom_id res chain seq x y z
N GLN A 1 31.44 20.23 21.34
CA GLN A 1 32.21 21.29 20.66
C GLN A 1 31.33 22.25 19.84
N SER A 2 30.12 21.85 19.46
CA SER A 2 29.19 22.66 18.64
C SER A 2 28.57 23.87 19.35
N VAL A 3 28.23 23.78 20.65
CA VAL A 3 27.55 24.88 21.38
C VAL A 3 28.38 26.17 21.44
N GLY A 4 29.69 26.04 21.67
CA GLY A 4 30.61 27.19 21.70
C GLY A 4 30.77 27.88 20.33
N ALA A 5 30.76 27.10 19.24
CA ALA A 5 30.82 27.65 17.89
C ALA A 5 29.56 28.43 17.53
N VAL A 6 28.38 27.91 17.90
CA VAL A 6 27.09 28.60 17.69
C VAL A 6 27.04 29.91 18.48
N ALA A 7 27.42 29.88 19.77
CA ALA A 7 27.46 31.09 20.59
C ALA A 7 28.43 32.15 20.04
N PHE A 8 29.61 31.74 19.57
CA PHE A 8 30.59 32.64 18.95
C PHE A 8 30.04 33.34 17.71
N TRP A 9 29.46 32.58 16.76
CA TRP A 9 28.85 33.16 15.57
C TRP A 9 27.67 34.07 15.89
N PHE A 10 26.88 33.73 16.91
CA PHE A 10 25.77 34.56 17.36
C PHE A 10 26.24 35.90 17.93
N ILE A 11 27.27 35.88 18.78
CA ILE A 11 27.90 37.09 19.32
C ILE A 11 28.46 37.96 18.19
N ILE A 12 29.14 37.37 17.20
CA ILE A 12 29.63 38.10 16.02
C ILE A 12 28.48 38.68 15.21
N ALA A 13 27.42 37.91 14.96
CA ALA A 13 26.26 38.38 14.19
C ALA A 13 25.62 39.61 14.85
N ILE A 14 25.42 39.59 16.17
CA ILE A 14 24.94 40.75 16.93
C ILE A 14 25.90 41.94 16.79
N GLY A 15 27.21 41.71 16.93
CA GLY A 15 28.22 42.77 16.79
C GLY A 15 28.24 43.41 15.40
N VAL A 16 28.12 42.60 14.35
CA VAL A 16 28.02 43.08 12.96
C VAL A 16 26.74 43.87 12.74
N LEU A 17 25.62 43.43 13.31
CA LEU A 17 24.34 44.12 13.17
C LEU A 17 24.36 45.50 13.83
N GLN A 18 24.93 45.60 15.02
CA GLN A 18 25.12 46.88 15.71
C GLN A 18 26.08 47.81 14.94
N GLY A 19 27.10 47.24 14.30
CA GLY A 19 27.96 47.96 13.37
C GLY A 19 27.17 48.50 12.17
N LEU A 20 26.34 47.68 11.52
CA LEU A 20 25.48 48.09 10.40
C LEU A 20 24.44 49.14 10.81
N ALA A 21 23.89 49.04 12.01
CA ALA A 21 22.97 50.04 12.56
C ALA A 21 23.65 51.43 12.67
N ALA A 22 24.95 51.46 12.99
CA ALA A 22 25.72 52.69 13.02
C ALA A 22 26.00 53.28 11.62
N LEU A 23 25.84 52.51 10.54
CA LEU A 23 25.93 52.99 9.15
C LEU A 23 24.62 53.60 8.63
N GLU A 24 23.59 53.75 9.48
CA GLU A 24 22.26 54.28 9.13
C GLU A 24 21.52 53.50 8.02
N MET A 25 21.93 52.25 7.74
CA MET A 25 21.26 51.34 6.81
C MET A 25 19.99 50.70 7.42
N SER A 26 19.14 51.52 8.04
CA SER A 26 17.98 51.09 8.84
C SER A 26 17.01 50.17 8.09
N SER A 27 16.85 50.37 6.78
CA SER A 27 15.97 49.54 5.93
C SER A 27 16.45 48.10 5.72
N LEU A 28 17.73 47.81 5.92
CA LEU A 28 18.30 46.46 5.85
C LEU A 28 18.49 45.83 7.23
N VAL A 29 18.69 46.65 8.25
CA VAL A 29 18.93 46.18 9.61
C VAL A 29 17.65 45.66 10.25
N GLU A 30 16.50 46.30 10.02
CA GLU A 30 15.23 45.95 10.68
C GLU A 30 14.76 44.51 10.39
N PRO A 31 14.75 44.01 9.13
CA PRO A 31 14.40 42.61 8.85
C PRO A 31 15.42 41.60 9.39
N LEU A 32 16.72 41.94 9.39
CA LEU A 32 17.76 41.07 9.94
C LEU A 32 17.70 41.00 11.47
N GLN A 33 17.37 42.12 12.12
CA GLN A 33 17.19 42.20 13.56
C GLN A 33 15.96 41.39 13.99
N GLY A 34 14.85 41.51 13.26
CA GLY A 34 13.67 40.69 13.48
C GLY A 34 13.95 39.20 13.34
N ALA A 35 14.74 38.78 12.34
CA ALA A 35 15.15 37.39 12.18
C ALA A 35 16.03 36.89 13.34
N LEU A 36 16.92 37.75 13.87
CA LEU A 36 17.76 37.40 15.02
C LEU A 36 16.97 37.30 16.32
N ASP A 37 16.00 38.20 16.54
CA ASP A 37 15.10 38.15 17.70
C ASP A 37 14.21 36.90 17.65
N GLU A 38 13.71 36.54 16.46
CA GLU A 38 12.95 35.29 16.25
C GLU A 38 13.81 34.06 16.57
N ILE A 39 15.04 33.97 16.04
CA ILE A 39 15.97 32.87 16.36
C ILE A 39 16.29 32.82 17.87
N GLY A 40 16.49 33.98 18.50
CA GLY A 40 16.71 34.08 19.94
C GLY A 40 15.52 33.56 20.75
N ALA A 41 14.30 33.88 20.32
CA ALA A 41 13.06 33.42 20.96
C ALA A 41 12.82 31.91 20.81
N HIS A 42 13.32 31.27 19.75
CA HIS A 42 13.24 29.82 19.58
C HIS A 42 14.29 29.03 20.39
N LEU A 43 15.30 29.70 20.96
CA LEU A 43 16.39 29.03 21.68
C LEU A 43 15.91 28.27 22.94
N PRO A 44 15.05 28.83 23.81
CA PRO A 44 14.45 28.09 24.93
C PRO A 44 13.55 26.94 24.46
N ASN A 45 12.79 27.17 23.40
CA ASN A 45 11.90 26.18 22.80
C ASN A 45 12.67 24.97 22.24
N LEU A 46 13.88 25.18 21.74
CA LEU A 46 14.78 24.12 21.30
C LEU A 46 15.10 23.13 22.43
N PHE A 47 15.35 23.63 23.65
CA PHE A 47 15.55 22.79 24.83
C PHE A 47 14.27 22.05 25.23
N GLY A 48 13.11 22.71 25.16
CA GLY A 48 11.81 22.09 25.41
C GLY A 48 11.53 20.91 24.46
N ALA A 49 11.76 21.12 23.16
CA ALA A 49 11.57 20.08 22.15
C ALA A 49 12.56 18.92 22.32
N MET A 50 13.81 19.17 22.69
CA MET A 50 14.77 18.10 23.00
C MET A 50 14.35 17.31 24.24
N LEU A 51 13.89 18.00 25.28
CA LEU A 51 13.42 17.38 26.52
C LEU A 51 12.19 16.49 26.29
N LEU A 52 11.36 16.83 25.31
CA LEU A 52 10.22 16.01 24.89
C LEU A 52 10.63 14.86 23.95
N LEU A 53 11.51 15.10 22.97
CA LEU A 53 11.90 14.11 21.96
C LEU A 53 12.64 12.91 22.54
N ILE A 54 13.57 13.13 23.47
CA ILE A 54 14.39 12.06 24.04
C ILE A 54 13.53 10.98 24.71
N PRO A 55 12.66 11.29 25.70
CA PRO A 55 11.77 10.29 26.30
C PRO A 55 10.72 9.81 25.30
N GLY A 56 10.23 10.68 24.40
CA GLY A 56 9.23 10.29 23.41
C GLY A 56 9.70 9.21 22.44
N ILE A 57 10.94 9.27 21.94
CA ILE A 57 11.52 8.22 21.09
C ILE A 57 11.67 6.90 21.86
N ILE A 58 12.03 6.95 23.13
CA ILE A 58 12.13 5.76 23.98
C ILE A 58 10.75 5.12 24.15
N LEU A 59 9.72 5.91 24.44
CA LEU A 59 8.33 5.47 24.55
C LEU A 59 7.85 4.84 23.23
N ALA A 60 8.12 5.48 22.09
CA ALA A 60 7.78 4.96 20.77
C ALA A 60 8.38 3.55 20.54
N ARG A 61 9.65 3.35 20.88
CA ARG A 61 10.33 2.05 20.76
C ARG A 61 9.78 0.99 21.72
N ILE A 62 9.32 1.39 22.92
CA ILE A 62 8.70 0.46 23.86
C ILE A 62 7.34 0.03 23.33
N ALA A 63 6.51 0.98 22.92
CA ALA A 63 5.18 0.72 22.39
C ALA A 63 5.23 -0.20 21.15
N GLY A 64 6.13 0.06 20.20
CA GLY A 64 6.28 -0.82 19.04
C GLY A 64 6.68 -2.25 19.37
N ARG A 65 7.50 -2.45 20.43
CA ARG A 65 7.85 -3.78 20.93
C ARG A 65 6.68 -4.49 21.61
N VAL A 66 5.87 -3.75 22.37
CA VAL A 66 4.67 -4.30 23.01
C VAL A 66 3.65 -4.72 21.94
N VAL A 67 3.39 -3.85 20.96
CA VAL A 67 2.43 -4.13 19.89
C VAL A 67 2.87 -5.33 19.05
N SER A 68 4.15 -5.43 18.67
CA SER A 68 4.63 -6.60 17.93
C SER A 68 4.55 -7.89 18.73
N ALA A 69 4.86 -7.85 20.02
CA ALA A 69 4.73 -9.01 20.90
C ALA A 69 3.27 -9.51 20.97
N VAL A 70 2.32 -8.59 21.16
CA VAL A 70 0.89 -8.92 21.19
C VAL A 70 0.41 -9.46 19.84
N LEU A 71 0.81 -8.87 18.71
CA LEU A 71 0.38 -9.34 17.39
C LEU A 71 0.89 -10.74 17.05
N THR A 72 2.14 -11.06 17.43
CA THR A 72 2.68 -12.41 17.25
C THR A 72 1.97 -13.41 18.16
N GLU A 73 1.66 -13.05 19.41
CA GLU A 73 0.93 -13.91 20.34
C GLU A 73 -0.51 -14.17 19.89
N LEU A 74 -1.16 -13.18 19.27
CA LEU A 74 -2.48 -13.31 18.63
C LEU A 74 -2.45 -14.18 17.35
N GLY A 75 -1.27 -14.56 16.85
CA GLY A 75 -1.13 -15.37 15.65
C GLY A 75 -1.42 -14.61 14.35
N PHE A 76 -1.26 -13.27 14.34
CA PHE A 76 -1.47 -12.44 13.16
C PHE A 76 -0.62 -12.91 11.96
N ASP A 77 0.61 -13.34 12.23
CA ASP A 77 1.53 -13.88 11.22
C ASP A 77 0.90 -15.07 10.46
N ARG A 78 0.22 -15.97 11.19
CA ARG A 78 -0.44 -17.14 10.60
C ARG A 78 -1.69 -16.77 9.81
N PHE A 79 -2.44 -15.76 10.26
CA PHE A 79 -3.63 -15.28 9.56
C PHE A 79 -3.28 -14.65 8.21
N VAL A 80 -2.28 -13.75 8.20
CA VAL A 80 -1.85 -13.07 6.97
C VAL A 80 -1.26 -14.07 5.97
N PHE A 81 -0.30 -14.90 6.37
CA PHE A 81 0.28 -15.88 5.44
C PHE A 81 -0.70 -16.99 5.02
N GLY A 82 -1.72 -17.27 5.83
CA GLY A 82 -2.76 -18.23 5.47
C GLY A 82 -3.69 -17.74 4.35
N THR A 83 -3.82 -16.42 4.18
CA THR A 83 -4.70 -15.82 3.15
C THR A 83 -3.96 -15.41 1.88
N LEU A 84 -2.64 -15.22 1.96
CA LEU A 84 -1.83 -14.86 0.81
C LEU A 84 -1.56 -16.08 -0.10
N PRO A 85 -1.48 -15.88 -1.44
CA PRO A 85 -1.02 -16.92 -2.35
C PRO A 85 0.37 -17.42 -1.93
N ARG A 86 0.62 -18.73 -1.94
CA ARG A 86 1.92 -19.32 -1.58
C ARG A 86 3.12 -18.78 -2.38
N SER A 87 2.87 -18.13 -3.51
CA SER A 87 3.90 -17.44 -4.29
C SER A 87 4.46 -16.18 -3.63
N PHE A 88 3.76 -15.63 -2.62
CA PHE A 88 4.17 -14.46 -1.85
C PHE A 88 4.81 -14.82 -0.50
N ASP A 89 5.13 -16.09 -0.26
CA ASP A 89 5.88 -16.47 0.93
C ASP A 89 7.28 -15.81 0.85
N PRO A 90 7.58 -14.83 1.71
CA PRO A 90 8.85 -14.13 1.67
C PRO A 90 9.96 -14.96 2.32
N THR A 91 9.64 -16.13 2.88
CA THR A 91 10.66 -17.05 3.35
C THR A 91 11.41 -17.62 2.14
N PRO A 92 12.75 -17.47 2.09
CA PRO A 92 13.54 -18.05 1.04
C PRO A 92 13.32 -19.55 0.99
N LYS A 93 13.14 -20.10 -0.22
CA LYS A 93 12.90 -21.53 -0.41
C LYS A 93 14.13 -22.29 0.08
N GLU A 94 13.89 -23.32 0.89
CA GLU A 94 14.94 -24.23 1.36
C GLU A 94 15.73 -24.76 0.16
N GLY A 95 17.03 -24.47 0.10
CA GLY A 95 17.92 -24.87 -0.98
C GLY A 95 18.06 -23.90 -2.16
N ASP A 96 17.60 -22.66 -2.06
CA ASP A 96 17.87 -21.61 -3.07
C ASP A 96 19.39 -21.31 -3.13
N PRO A 97 20.10 -21.64 -4.24
CA PRO A 97 21.55 -21.56 -4.35
C PRO A 97 22.11 -20.13 -4.34
N ASP A 98 21.26 -19.13 -4.62
CA ASP A 98 21.68 -17.74 -4.83
C ASP A 98 21.60 -16.88 -3.56
N LEU A 99 21.20 -17.45 -2.42
CA LEU A 99 21.18 -16.74 -1.14
C LEU A 99 22.59 -16.68 -0.55
N PRO A 100 23.14 -15.48 -0.27
CA PRO A 100 24.37 -15.35 0.50
C PRO A 100 24.14 -15.94 1.89
N ILE A 101 24.81 -17.06 2.20
CA ILE A 101 24.73 -17.68 3.51
C ILE A 101 25.53 -16.79 4.48
N PRO A 102 24.90 -16.21 5.52
CA PRO A 102 25.61 -15.38 6.49
C PRO A 102 26.73 -16.19 7.16
N ASP A 103 27.92 -15.62 7.30
CA ASP A 103 29.07 -16.29 7.94
C ASP A 103 28.74 -16.79 9.37
N GLU A 104 27.85 -16.06 10.05
CA GLU A 104 27.30 -16.42 11.36
C GLU A 104 26.42 -17.68 11.34
N ALA A 105 25.69 -17.93 10.25
CA ALA A 105 24.86 -19.12 10.07
C ALA A 105 25.73 -20.36 9.78
N ILE A 106 26.80 -20.20 9.01
CA ILE A 106 27.81 -21.25 8.75
C ILE A 106 28.51 -21.61 10.07
N ALA A 107 28.92 -20.60 10.85
CA ALA A 107 29.55 -20.80 12.16
C ALA A 107 28.59 -21.46 13.17
N ALA A 108 27.31 -21.05 13.22
CA ALA A 108 26.31 -21.61 14.11
C ALA A 108 25.89 -23.04 13.74
N ALA A 109 25.89 -23.37 12.44
CA ALA A 109 25.66 -24.73 11.93
C ALA A 109 26.83 -25.67 12.29
N GLN A 110 28.06 -25.22 12.06
CA GLN A 110 29.26 -25.99 12.41
C GLN A 110 29.41 -26.19 13.92
N ALA A 111 29.09 -25.18 14.74
CA ALA A 111 29.20 -25.28 16.20
C ALA A 111 28.23 -26.29 16.83
N ASN A 112 27.09 -26.55 16.19
CA ASN A 112 26.06 -27.46 16.71
C ASN A 112 25.94 -28.78 15.92
N GLY A 113 26.78 -28.99 14.89
CA GLY A 113 26.70 -30.17 14.02
C GLY A 113 25.45 -30.22 13.15
N ASN A 114 24.76 -29.10 12.95
CA ASN A 114 23.54 -29.00 12.17
C ASN A 114 23.86 -28.68 10.70
N ASP A 115 22.97 -29.05 9.79
CA ASP A 115 23.07 -28.66 8.38
C ASP A 115 23.00 -27.13 8.24
N VAL A 116 23.88 -26.56 7.43
CA VAL A 116 23.97 -25.12 7.14
C VAL A 116 22.63 -24.61 6.55
N GLY A 117 21.93 -25.44 5.78
CA GLY A 117 20.61 -25.13 5.25
C GLY A 117 19.55 -24.98 6.35
N GLU A 118 19.59 -25.83 7.37
CA GLU A 118 18.61 -25.81 8.47
C GLU A 118 18.77 -24.56 9.35
N VAL A 119 20.01 -24.15 9.63
CA VAL A 119 20.30 -22.93 10.42
C VAL A 119 19.93 -21.66 9.65
N SER A 120 20.22 -21.61 8.35
CA SER A 120 19.84 -20.49 7.48
C SER A 120 18.31 -20.30 7.41
N SER A 121 17.55 -21.40 7.28
CA SER A 121 16.08 -21.35 7.24
C SER A 121 15.45 -20.82 8.53
N LYS A 122 16.03 -21.15 9.70
CA LYS A 122 15.55 -20.72 11.02
C LYS A 122 15.84 -19.25 11.31
N LEU A 123 16.99 -18.73 10.84
CA LEU A 123 17.34 -17.31 10.95
C LEU A 123 16.46 -16.47 10.01
N SER A 124 16.32 -16.89 8.75
CA SER A 124 15.52 -16.18 7.77
C SER A 124 14.04 -16.08 8.16
N LYS A 125 13.44 -17.16 8.66
CA LYS A 125 12.03 -17.20 9.09
C LYS A 125 11.72 -16.28 10.28
N LYS A 126 12.73 -15.88 11.07
CA LYS A 126 12.59 -15.02 12.25
C LYS A 126 12.57 -13.53 11.90
N ASP A 127 13.09 -13.13 10.74
CA ASP A 127 13.27 -11.72 10.36
C ASP A 127 12.17 -11.17 9.44
N VAL A 128 11.39 -12.03 8.77
CA VAL A 128 10.33 -11.61 7.82
C VAL A 128 8.91 -11.64 8.39
N ALA A 129 8.74 -11.70 9.72
CA ALA A 129 7.41 -11.74 10.34
C ALA A 129 6.63 -10.41 10.14
N PRO A 130 5.39 -10.45 9.58
CA PRO A 130 4.52 -9.28 9.41
C PRO A 130 4.23 -8.53 10.72
N SER A 131 4.25 -9.22 11.85
CA SER A 131 4.14 -8.62 13.19
C SER A 131 5.27 -7.64 13.50
N ARG A 132 6.52 -7.94 13.09
CA ARG A 132 7.66 -7.03 13.29
C ARG A 132 7.54 -5.80 12.41
N PHE A 133 7.12 -5.98 11.16
CA PHE A 133 6.82 -4.86 10.27
C PHE A 133 5.79 -3.94 10.91
N THR A 134 4.71 -4.51 11.44
CA THR A 134 3.66 -3.74 12.15
C THR A 134 4.20 -3.01 13.37
N GLY A 135 5.06 -3.66 14.17
CA GLY A 135 5.72 -3.01 15.31
C GLY A 135 6.62 -1.84 14.90
N HIS A 136 7.29 -1.95 13.74
CA HIS A 136 8.11 -0.87 13.19
C HIS A 136 7.24 0.30 12.71
N VAL A 137 6.13 0.02 12.02
CA VAL A 137 5.13 1.03 11.62
C VAL A 137 4.59 1.78 12.85
N VAL A 138 4.22 1.06 13.90
CA VAL A 138 3.73 1.66 15.16
C VAL A 138 4.80 2.52 15.82
N THR A 139 6.06 2.08 15.82
CA THR A 139 7.18 2.86 16.36
C THR A 139 7.36 4.17 15.58
N ILE A 140 7.36 4.11 14.25
CA ILE A 140 7.47 5.29 13.38
C ILE A 140 6.28 6.21 13.61
N LEU A 141 5.07 5.66 13.71
CA LEU A 141 3.85 6.43 13.94
C LEU A 141 3.91 7.20 15.27
N ILE A 142 4.21 6.52 16.37
CA ILE A 142 4.32 7.19 17.68
C ILE A 142 5.47 8.20 17.65
N GLY A 143 6.58 7.88 16.98
CA GLY A 143 7.67 8.82 16.75
C GLY A 143 7.24 10.06 15.95
N MET A 144 6.35 9.90 14.95
CA MET A 144 5.74 11.01 14.21
C MET A 144 4.83 11.86 15.10
N LEU A 145 4.02 11.26 15.98
CA LEU A 145 3.20 12.01 16.95
C LEU A 145 4.08 12.83 17.90
N VAL A 146 5.14 12.22 18.45
CA VAL A 146 6.09 12.94 19.32
C VAL A 146 6.79 14.05 18.55
N SER A 147 7.15 13.81 17.30
CA SER A 147 7.77 14.81 16.44
C SER A 147 6.84 16.00 16.17
N LEU A 148 5.52 15.77 16.06
CA LEU A 148 4.53 16.84 15.88
C LEU A 148 4.49 17.78 17.09
N GLU A 149 4.46 17.24 18.30
CA GLU A 149 4.52 18.03 19.53
C GLU A 149 5.86 18.79 19.63
N ALA A 150 6.96 18.14 19.27
CA ALA A 150 8.27 18.80 19.24
C ALA A 150 8.32 19.97 18.23
N LEU A 151 7.73 19.79 17.04
CA LEU A 151 7.62 20.85 16.02
C LEU A 151 6.74 22.02 16.51
N SER A 152 5.64 21.74 17.21
CA SER A 152 4.81 22.77 17.82
C SER A 152 5.57 23.54 18.90
N ILE A 153 6.30 22.85 19.79
CA ILE A 153 7.16 23.50 20.79
C ILE A 153 8.23 24.37 20.12
N LEU A 154 8.85 23.88 19.03
CA LEU A 154 9.82 24.63 18.23
C LEU A 154 9.22 25.90 17.57
N GLY A 155 7.90 26.09 17.59
CA GLY A 155 7.21 27.20 16.91
C GLY A 155 7.06 26.98 15.40
N LEU A 156 7.22 25.74 14.94
CA LEU A 156 7.10 25.36 13.53
C LEU A 156 5.67 24.90 13.23
N ASP A 157 4.67 25.71 13.60
CA ASP A 157 3.24 25.36 13.54
C ASP A 157 2.78 24.95 12.13
N ARG A 158 3.35 25.58 11.09
CA ARG A 158 3.07 25.21 9.69
C ARG A 158 3.53 23.78 9.39
N LEU A 159 4.73 23.40 9.83
CA LEU A 159 5.23 22.04 9.63
C LEU A 159 4.45 21.05 10.49
N ALA A 160 4.11 21.42 11.72
CA ALA A 160 3.26 20.62 12.60
C ALA A 160 1.89 20.37 11.94
N THR A 161 1.25 21.38 11.35
CA THR A 161 -0.04 21.25 10.66
C THR A 161 0.03 20.35 9.43
N ILE A 162 1.10 20.45 8.62
CA ILE A 162 1.31 19.55 7.48
C ILE A 162 1.48 18.10 7.95
N LEU A 163 2.30 17.90 8.98
CA LEU A 163 2.53 16.58 9.57
C LEU A 163 1.24 16.03 10.20
N GLN A 164 0.44 16.89 10.84
CA GLN A 164 -0.86 16.57 11.42
C GLN A 164 -1.83 16.10 10.35
N GLY A 165 -1.98 16.85 9.25
CA GLY A 165 -2.84 16.47 8.13
C GLY A 165 -2.43 15.13 7.52
N PHE A 166 -1.12 14.86 7.43
CA PHE A 166 -0.62 13.56 7.01
C PHE A 166 -1.05 12.45 7.99
N ILE A 167 -0.83 12.62 9.30
CA ILE A 167 -1.20 11.62 10.31
C ILE A 167 -2.72 11.40 10.35
N GLU A 168 -3.53 12.46 10.30
CA GLU A 168 -4.98 12.37 10.44
C GLU A 168 -5.69 11.84 9.19
N HIS A 169 -5.20 12.15 7.98
CA HIS A 169 -5.81 11.65 6.75
C HIS A 169 -5.13 10.40 6.21
N PHE A 170 -3.80 10.41 6.03
CA PHE A 170 -3.11 9.32 5.34
C PHE A 170 -3.10 8.04 6.17
N LEU A 171 -2.90 8.14 7.48
CA LEU A 171 -2.75 6.98 8.35
C LEU A 171 -4.03 6.13 8.49
N PRO A 172 -5.20 6.67 8.92
CA PRO A 172 -6.40 5.86 9.00
C PRO A 172 -6.80 5.32 7.64
N ASN A 173 -6.63 6.11 6.58
CA ASN A 173 -6.92 5.68 5.21
C ASN A 173 -6.02 4.53 4.74
N ALA A 174 -4.72 4.55 5.09
CA ALA A 174 -3.80 3.46 4.79
C ALA A 174 -4.17 2.17 5.54
N VAL A 175 -4.65 2.28 6.78
CA VAL A 175 -5.16 1.12 7.53
C VAL A 175 -6.45 0.59 6.89
N ILE A 176 -7.38 1.48 6.55
CA ILE A 176 -8.65 1.11 5.90
C ILE A 176 -8.38 0.45 4.54
N SER A 177 -7.46 0.97 3.74
CA SER A 177 -7.11 0.38 2.44
C SER A 177 -6.47 -1.00 2.60
N ALA A 178 -5.59 -1.19 3.60
CA ALA A 178 -5.04 -2.51 3.93
C ALA A 178 -6.15 -3.50 4.31
N VAL A 179 -7.11 -3.09 5.14
CA VAL A 179 -8.28 -3.93 5.52
C VAL A 179 -9.12 -4.26 4.29
N ILE A 180 -9.40 -3.30 3.42
CA ILE A 180 -10.16 -3.51 2.18
C ILE A 180 -9.44 -4.48 1.26
N ILE A 181 -8.12 -4.36 1.11
CA ILE A 181 -7.32 -5.31 0.33
C ILE A 181 -7.47 -6.71 0.92
N LEU A 182 -7.18 -6.89 2.21
CA LEU A 182 -7.28 -8.20 2.87
C LEU A 182 -8.67 -8.83 2.73
N ALA A 183 -9.72 -8.05 2.98
CA ALA A 183 -11.10 -8.50 2.81
C ALA A 183 -11.38 -8.87 1.34
N GLY A 184 -10.91 -8.07 0.39
CA GLY A 184 -11.06 -8.30 -1.04
C GLY A 184 -10.34 -9.56 -1.53
N LEU A 185 -9.12 -9.81 -1.04
CA LEU A 185 -8.39 -11.06 -1.32
C LEU A 185 -9.19 -12.28 -0.84
N TRP A 186 -9.73 -12.18 0.38
CA TRP A 186 -10.53 -13.24 1.00
C TRP A 186 -11.82 -13.49 0.21
N VAL A 187 -12.59 -12.45 -0.09
CA VAL A 187 -13.84 -12.53 -0.87
C VAL A 187 -13.57 -13.04 -2.29
N GLY A 188 -12.49 -12.60 -2.94
CA GLY A 188 -12.12 -13.02 -4.29
C GLY A 188 -11.78 -14.51 -4.36
N ASN A 189 -11.03 -15.02 -3.40
CA ASN A 189 -10.71 -16.45 -3.32
C ASN A 189 -11.94 -17.28 -2.97
N TRP A 190 -12.74 -16.84 -1.99
CA TRP A 190 -13.99 -17.50 -1.64
C TRP A 190 -14.95 -17.60 -2.83
N THR A 191 -15.09 -16.52 -3.60
CA THR A 191 -15.94 -16.49 -4.80
C THR A 191 -15.45 -17.46 -5.87
N LYS A 192 -14.14 -17.51 -6.12
CA LYS A 192 -13.55 -18.49 -7.05
C LYS A 192 -13.86 -19.93 -6.61
N ASP A 193 -13.67 -20.23 -5.33
CA ASP A 193 -13.91 -21.56 -4.79
C ASP A 193 -15.40 -21.95 -4.87
N LEU A 194 -16.32 -21.01 -4.67
CA LEU A 194 -17.76 -21.26 -4.86
C LEU A 194 -18.10 -21.63 -6.30
N ILE A 195 -17.50 -20.92 -7.27
CA ILE A 195 -17.73 -21.18 -8.70
C ILE A 195 -17.09 -22.50 -9.11
N ASP A 196 -15.85 -22.76 -8.68
CA ASP A 196 -15.13 -23.99 -8.99
C ASP A 196 -15.84 -25.22 -8.37
N ARG A 197 -16.49 -25.08 -7.19
CA ARG A 197 -17.30 -26.14 -6.56
C ARG A 197 -18.62 -26.39 -7.29
N ALA A 198 -19.31 -25.34 -7.73
CA ALA A 198 -20.55 -25.48 -8.51
C ALA A 198 -20.31 -26.17 -9.87
N ALA A 199 -19.07 -26.16 -10.34
CA ALA A 199 -18.66 -26.78 -11.59
C ALA A 199 -18.25 -28.26 -11.47
N LEU A 200 -18.21 -28.85 -10.27
CA LEU A 200 -17.69 -30.20 -10.03
C LEU A 200 -18.41 -31.31 -10.82
N ASP A 201 -19.68 -31.09 -11.20
CA ASP A 201 -20.46 -32.06 -11.99
C ASP A 201 -20.37 -31.85 -13.51
N ARG A 202 -19.66 -30.82 -13.99
CA ARG A 202 -19.54 -30.53 -15.41
C ARG A 202 -18.07 -30.51 -15.80
N ASN A 203 -17.65 -31.49 -16.60
CA ASN A 203 -16.26 -31.67 -17.06
C ASN A 203 -15.79 -30.59 -18.08
N GLU A 204 -16.40 -29.40 -18.06
CA GLU A 204 -16.21 -28.34 -19.02
C GLU A 204 -15.16 -27.32 -18.54
N PRO A 205 -14.12 -27.02 -19.34
CA PRO A 205 -13.05 -26.10 -18.97
C PRO A 205 -13.53 -24.65 -18.75
N PHE A 206 -14.68 -24.29 -19.33
CA PHE A 206 -15.28 -22.95 -19.24
C PHE A 206 -15.46 -22.46 -17.79
N TRP A 207 -15.93 -23.32 -16.89
CA TRP A 207 -16.25 -22.92 -15.51
C TRP A 207 -15.02 -22.48 -14.71
N ARG A 208 -13.86 -23.11 -14.94
CA ARG A 208 -12.60 -22.74 -14.28
C ARG A 208 -12.14 -21.34 -14.70
N TYR A 209 -12.32 -21.01 -15.99
CA TYR A 209 -12.04 -19.66 -16.48
C TYR A 209 -12.98 -18.64 -15.87
N LEU A 210 -14.27 -18.97 -15.73
CA LEU A 210 -15.25 -18.09 -15.12
C LEU A 210 -14.91 -17.78 -13.65
N GLY A 211 -14.53 -18.79 -12.85
CA GLY A 211 -14.08 -18.59 -11.46
C GLY A 211 -12.84 -17.72 -11.36
N SER A 212 -11.86 -17.91 -12.26
CA SER A 212 -10.67 -17.06 -12.31
C SER A 212 -10.98 -15.62 -12.75
N LEU A 213 -11.89 -15.44 -13.71
CA LEU A 213 -12.30 -14.14 -14.20
C LEU A 213 -13.05 -13.34 -13.13
N SER A 214 -13.96 -13.98 -12.39
CA SER A 214 -14.65 -13.37 -11.26
C SER A 214 -13.67 -12.91 -10.19
N ARG A 215 -12.67 -13.73 -9.85
CA ARG A 215 -11.62 -13.33 -8.90
C ARG A 215 -10.87 -12.09 -9.40
N ILE A 216 -10.41 -12.10 -10.66
CA ILE A 216 -9.70 -10.96 -11.25
C ILE A 216 -10.57 -9.71 -11.21
N GLY A 217 -11.86 -9.82 -11.53
CA GLY A 217 -12.83 -8.71 -11.45
C GLY A 217 -12.94 -8.13 -10.05
N ILE A 218 -13.13 -8.97 -9.03
CA ILE A 218 -13.19 -8.54 -7.62
C ILE A 218 -11.90 -7.82 -7.23
N PHE A 219 -10.74 -8.37 -7.58
CA PHE A 219 -9.44 -7.75 -7.28
C PHE A 219 -9.29 -6.37 -7.91
N VAL A 220 -9.74 -6.19 -9.15
CA VAL A 220 -9.72 -4.91 -9.86
C VAL A 220 -10.57 -3.86 -9.13
N PHE A 221 -11.76 -4.23 -8.64
CA PHE A 221 -12.59 -3.35 -7.82
C PHE A 221 -11.99 -3.06 -6.44
N VAL A 222 -11.46 -4.08 -5.76
CA VAL A 222 -10.80 -3.93 -4.46
C VAL A 222 -9.62 -2.98 -4.56
N LEU A 223 -8.81 -3.12 -5.62
CA LEU A 223 -7.69 -2.23 -5.91
C LEU A 223 -8.19 -0.80 -6.14
N ALA A 224 -9.30 -0.61 -6.85
CA ALA A 224 -9.93 0.70 -7.05
C ALA A 224 -10.24 1.40 -5.71
N ILE A 225 -10.94 0.67 -4.84
CA ILE A 225 -11.41 1.18 -3.55
C ILE A 225 -10.22 1.44 -2.63
N ALA A 226 -9.23 0.54 -2.62
CA ALA A 226 -8.02 0.71 -1.83
C ALA A 226 -7.20 1.94 -2.26
N LEU A 227 -7.02 2.14 -3.58
CA LEU A 227 -6.35 3.33 -4.11
C LEU A 227 -7.11 4.61 -3.78
N HIS A 228 -8.44 4.57 -3.87
CA HIS A 228 -9.30 5.69 -3.50
C HIS A 228 -9.09 6.09 -2.04
N GLN A 229 -8.99 5.10 -1.14
CA GLN A 229 -8.75 5.38 0.28
C GLN A 229 -7.38 5.98 0.53
N VAL A 230 -6.30 5.49 -0.09
CA VAL A 230 -4.92 6.00 0.13
C VAL A 230 -4.76 7.50 -0.21
N GLY A 231 -5.75 8.13 -0.84
CA GLY A 231 -5.73 9.56 -1.18
C GLY A 231 -5.28 9.81 -2.61
N VAL A 232 -5.21 8.76 -3.44
CA VAL A 232 -5.12 8.94 -4.89
C VAL A 232 -6.41 9.65 -5.33
N SER A 233 -6.25 10.70 -6.15
CA SER A 233 -7.37 11.50 -6.62
C SER A 233 -8.54 10.62 -7.09
N PRO A 234 -9.72 10.72 -6.43
CA PRO A 234 -10.89 9.94 -6.80
C PRO A 234 -11.27 10.12 -8.27
N GLU A 235 -10.97 11.30 -8.82
CA GLU A 235 -11.19 11.63 -10.22
C GLU A 235 -10.33 10.78 -11.15
N LEU A 236 -9.03 10.68 -10.86
CA LEU A 236 -8.09 9.92 -11.68
C LEU A 236 -8.45 8.44 -11.69
N ILE A 237 -8.83 7.91 -10.54
CA ILE A 237 -9.33 6.53 -10.42
C ILE A 237 -10.58 6.36 -11.26
N ARG A 238 -11.59 7.21 -11.09
CA ARG A 238 -12.85 7.12 -11.83
C ARG A 238 -12.64 7.15 -13.34
N ILE A 239 -11.80 8.05 -13.84
CA ILE A 239 -11.45 8.14 -15.26
C ILE A 239 -10.74 6.86 -15.73
N ALA A 240 -9.74 6.38 -14.98
CA ALA A 240 -9.03 5.15 -15.34
C ALA A 240 -9.98 3.94 -15.43
N PHE A 241 -10.92 3.81 -14.50
CA PHE A 241 -11.93 2.75 -14.53
C PHE A 241 -12.93 2.91 -15.66
N ALA A 242 -13.40 4.13 -15.93
CA ALA A 242 -14.28 4.40 -17.06
C ALA A 242 -13.61 4.02 -18.39
N VAL A 243 -12.34 4.37 -18.55
CA VAL A 243 -11.54 4.00 -19.74
C VAL A 243 -11.31 2.49 -19.80
N LEU A 244 -10.94 1.85 -18.69
CA LEU A 244 -10.71 0.40 -18.62
C LEU A 244 -11.97 -0.39 -19.01
N PHE A 245 -13.10 -0.11 -18.35
CA PHE A 245 -14.36 -0.78 -18.66
C PHE A 245 -14.91 -0.38 -20.03
N GLY A 246 -14.68 0.86 -20.47
CA GLY A 246 -14.98 1.29 -21.84
C GLY A 246 -14.22 0.45 -22.87
N ALA A 247 -12.91 0.27 -22.69
CA ALA A 247 -12.09 -0.54 -23.59
C ALA A 247 -12.50 -2.02 -23.58
N VAL A 248 -12.73 -2.59 -22.40
CA VAL A 248 -13.20 -3.98 -22.25
C VAL A 248 -14.58 -4.16 -22.89
N GLY A 249 -15.50 -3.22 -22.68
CA GLY A 249 -16.83 -3.23 -23.29
C GLY A 249 -16.78 -3.17 -24.82
N VAL A 250 -15.93 -2.29 -25.38
CA VAL A 250 -15.69 -2.23 -26.83
C VAL A 250 -15.06 -3.51 -27.35
N ALA A 251 -14.08 -4.08 -26.65
CA ALA A 251 -13.46 -5.35 -27.03
C ALA A 251 -14.49 -6.49 -27.05
N PHE A 252 -15.36 -6.58 -26.04
CA PHE A 252 -16.45 -7.55 -26.03
C PHE A 252 -17.45 -7.30 -27.17
N ALA A 253 -17.87 -6.05 -27.39
CA ALA A 253 -18.79 -5.71 -28.46
C ALA A 253 -18.22 -6.11 -29.84
N LEU A 254 -16.93 -5.90 -30.07
CA LEU A 254 -16.24 -6.32 -31.30
C LEU A 254 -16.10 -7.85 -31.39
N ALA A 255 -15.73 -8.52 -30.29
CA ALA A 255 -15.57 -9.97 -30.26
C ALA A 255 -16.89 -10.69 -30.54
N PHE A 256 -17.99 -10.25 -29.91
CA PHE A 256 -19.33 -10.80 -30.16
C PHE A 256 -19.89 -10.36 -31.51
N GLY A 257 -19.71 -9.09 -31.90
CA GLY A 257 -20.23 -8.55 -33.15
C GLY A 257 -19.59 -9.19 -34.39
N LEU A 258 -18.26 -9.34 -34.38
CA LEU A 258 -17.53 -9.98 -35.48
C LEU A 258 -17.61 -11.50 -35.40
N GLY A 259 -17.48 -12.11 -34.21
CA GLY A 259 -17.47 -13.56 -34.04
C GLY A 259 -18.85 -14.24 -34.12
N GLY A 260 -19.94 -13.51 -33.85
CA GLY A 260 -21.30 -14.02 -33.92
C GLY A 260 -21.99 -13.85 -35.28
N ARG A 261 -21.35 -13.14 -36.22
CA ARG A 261 -21.95 -12.79 -37.51
C ARG A 261 -22.32 -14.02 -38.33
N GLU A 262 -21.45 -15.02 -38.38
CA GLU A 262 -21.67 -16.25 -39.14
C GLU A 262 -22.83 -17.07 -38.55
N VAL A 263 -22.88 -17.20 -37.22
CA VAL A 263 -23.98 -17.91 -36.51
C VAL A 263 -25.32 -17.21 -36.76
N ALA A 264 -25.36 -15.88 -36.67
CA ALA A 264 -26.57 -15.12 -36.98
C ALA A 264 -27.01 -15.29 -38.43
N SER A 265 -26.06 -15.30 -39.38
CA SER A 265 -26.36 -15.50 -40.80
C SER A 265 -26.92 -16.89 -41.09
N GLU A 266 -26.43 -17.92 -40.39
CA GLU A 266 -26.88 -19.30 -40.55
C GLU A 266 -28.28 -19.51 -39.99
N ILE A 267 -28.59 -18.92 -38.82
CA ILE A 267 -29.93 -18.97 -38.22
C ILE A 267 -30.97 -18.33 -39.15
N VAL A 268 -30.67 -17.14 -39.70
CA VAL A 268 -31.58 -16.46 -40.64
C VAL A 268 -31.76 -17.27 -41.93
N ARG A 269 -30.68 -17.84 -42.46
CA ARG A 269 -30.73 -18.68 -43.66
C ARG A 269 -31.54 -19.97 -43.42
N ALA A 270 -31.40 -20.59 -42.26
CA ALA A 270 -32.16 -21.78 -41.88
C ALA A 270 -33.67 -21.49 -41.81
N GLU A 271 -34.06 -20.33 -41.26
CA GLU A 271 -35.47 -19.95 -41.16
C GLU A 271 -36.09 -19.61 -42.51
N TYR A 272 -35.32 -18.96 -43.40
CA TYR A 272 -35.78 -18.69 -44.76
C TYR A 272 -36.08 -19.98 -45.54
N HIS A 273 -35.24 -21.00 -45.38
CA HIS A 273 -35.46 -22.31 -45.99
C HIS A 273 -36.63 -23.09 -45.35
N ARG A 274 -36.97 -22.83 -44.09
CA ARG A 274 -38.13 -23.44 -43.43
C ARG A 274 -39.44 -22.88 -44.01
N ASN A 275 -39.53 -21.55 -44.13
CA ASN A 275 -40.72 -20.91 -44.69
C ASN A 275 -40.90 -21.17 -46.20
N SER A 276 -39.81 -21.29 -46.97
CA SER A 276 -39.93 -21.61 -48.39
C SER A 276 -40.57 -22.98 -48.65
N LYS A 277 -40.32 -23.97 -47.77
CA LYS A 277 -40.94 -25.30 -47.89
C LYS A 277 -42.43 -25.32 -47.53
N VAL A 278 -42.87 -24.49 -46.58
CA VAL A 278 -44.29 -24.39 -46.19
C VAL A 278 -45.13 -23.74 -47.29
N VAL A 279 -44.58 -22.76 -48.01
CA VAL A 279 -45.25 -22.10 -49.14
C VAL A 279 -45.41 -23.05 -50.34
N GLU A 280 -44.41 -23.89 -50.64
CA GLU A 280 -44.53 -24.92 -51.69
C GLU A 280 -45.54 -26.02 -51.36
N THR A 281 -45.71 -26.35 -50.08
CA THR A 281 -46.66 -27.42 -49.67
C THR A 281 -48.10 -26.91 -49.68
N THR A 282 -48.34 -25.65 -49.28
CA THR A 282 -49.69 -25.05 -49.26
C THR A 282 -50.18 -24.71 -50.67
N GLY A 283 -49.30 -24.23 -51.55
CA GLY A 283 -49.66 -23.88 -52.93
C GLY A 283 -49.99 -25.08 -53.82
N ASN A 284 -49.69 -26.32 -53.38
CA ASN A 284 -49.98 -27.53 -54.13
C ASN A 284 -51.26 -28.25 -53.67
N GLU A 285 -51.82 -27.90 -52.50
CA GLU A 285 -53.13 -28.40 -52.02
C GLU A 285 -54.31 -27.64 -52.65
N ASP A 286 -54.08 -26.43 -53.17
CA ASP A 286 -55.12 -25.59 -53.81
C ASP A 286 -55.33 -25.90 -55.32
N LEU A 287 -54.60 -26.89 -55.87
CA LEU A 287 -54.58 -27.21 -57.31
C LEU A 287 -55.05 -28.65 -57.66
N GLU A 288 -55.58 -29.42 -56.70
CA GLU A 288 -56.31 -30.69 -56.94
C GLU A 288 -57.82 -30.52 -56.71
#